data_AF-A0AAW1FJX1-F1
#
_entry.id   AF-A0AAW1FJX1-F1
#
_cell.length_a   1.000
_cell.length_b   1.000
_cell.length_c   1.000
_cell.angle_alpha   90.00
_cell.angle_beta   90.00
_cell.angle_gamma   90.00
#
_symmetry.space_group_name_H-M   'P 1'
#
loop_
_entity.id
_entity.type
_entity.pdbx_description
1 polymer ?
#
loop_
_entity_poly.entity_id
_entity_poly.type
_entity_poly.pdbx_seq_one_letter_code
_entity_poly.pdbx_strand_id
1 'polypeptide(L)'
;MFSVALLLLLAAGSCVKCEQLTQPASVTVQPGQRLTITCQVSYDLGSYYTAWIRQPAGKGLEWIGESCVGCTASYKDSLKNKFSIDLDSSSKTVTLTGQNMQPEDTAVYYCAREPQ
;
A
#
# COMPACT_ATOMS: atom_id res chain seq x y z
N MET A 1 23.47 41.34 -29.24
CA MET A 1 22.09 41.25 -28.71
C MET A 1 21.63 39.81 -28.90
N PHE A 2 21.96 38.93 -27.95
CA PHE A 2 21.50 37.55 -27.97
C PHE A 2 20.02 37.57 -27.58
N SER A 3 19.16 37.08 -28.46
CA SER A 3 17.72 37.10 -28.28
C SER A 3 17.35 36.41 -26.97
N VAL A 4 16.68 37.13 -26.06
CA VAL A 4 16.20 36.60 -24.76
C VAL A 4 15.31 35.37 -24.95
N ALA A 5 14.71 35.21 -26.14
CA ALA A 5 13.94 34.03 -26.54
C ALA A 5 14.76 32.73 -26.60
N LEU A 6 16.09 32.79 -26.80
CA LEU A 6 16.93 31.60 -26.94
C LEU A 6 17.40 31.03 -25.59
N LEU A 7 17.35 31.81 -24.50
CA LEU A 7 17.63 31.34 -23.14
C LEU A 7 16.45 30.63 -22.48
N LEU A 8 15.27 30.62 -23.11
CA LEU A 8 14.06 29.92 -22.64
C LEU A 8 13.91 28.51 -23.23
N LEU A 9 14.87 28.06 -24.04
CA LEU A 9 14.88 26.70 -24.57
C LEU A 9 15.39 25.72 -23.51
N LEU A 10 14.41 25.05 -22.91
CA LEU A 10 14.47 23.66 -22.47
C LEU A 10 15.28 23.41 -21.20
N ALA A 11 14.80 23.96 -20.08
CA ALA A 11 14.77 23.16 -18.86
C ALA A 11 13.84 21.96 -19.13
N ALA A 12 14.35 20.92 -19.79
CA ALA A 12 13.75 19.59 -19.80
C ALA A 12 13.92 19.05 -18.37
N GLY A 13 13.12 19.57 -17.46
CA GLY A 13 12.94 18.95 -16.15
C GLY A 13 12.41 17.56 -16.44
N SER A 14 13.21 16.55 -16.16
CA SER A 14 12.76 15.16 -16.16
C SER A 14 11.51 15.10 -15.28
N CYS A 15 10.35 14.89 -15.87
CA CYS A 15 9.11 14.67 -15.14
C CYS A 15 9.29 13.39 -14.31
N VAL A 16 9.54 13.53 -13.01
CA VAL A 16 9.53 12.38 -12.09
C VAL A 16 8.08 11.96 -11.95
N LYS A 17 7.75 10.75 -12.41
CA LYS A 17 6.43 10.16 -12.18
C LYS A 17 6.41 9.55 -10.78
N CYS A 18 5.77 10.24 -9.84
CA CYS A 18 5.54 9.73 -8.49
C CYS A 18 4.22 8.94 -8.45
N GLU A 19 4.25 7.74 -7.91
CA GLU A 19 3.05 7.03 -7.51
C GLU A 19 2.78 7.30 -6.02
N GLN A 20 1.54 7.59 -5.68
CA GLN A 20 1.10 7.92 -4.32
C GLN A 20 0.31 6.77 -3.73
N LEU A 21 0.63 6.40 -2.49
CA LEU A 21 -0.10 5.46 -1.67
C LEU A 21 -0.48 6.19 -0.37
N THR A 22 -1.77 6.29 -0.08
CA THR A 22 -2.30 7.06 1.05
C THR A 22 -3.12 6.16 1.96
N GLN A 23 -2.75 6.11 3.23
CA GLN A 23 -3.43 5.32 4.25
C GLN A 23 -3.62 6.15 5.53
N PRO A 24 -4.53 5.77 6.44
CA PRO A 24 -4.66 6.41 7.74
C PRO A 24 -3.33 6.40 8.51
N ALA A 25 -3.07 7.48 9.26
CA ALA A 25 -1.88 7.58 10.11
C ALA A 25 -1.88 6.57 11.27
N SER A 26 -3.06 6.27 11.82
CA SER A 26 -3.24 5.29 12.89
C SER A 26 -4.67 4.77 12.90
N VAL A 27 -4.82 3.50 13.31
CA VAL A 27 -6.13 2.88 13.58
C VAL A 27 -6.01 2.15 14.92
N THR A 28 -6.99 2.36 15.80
CA THR A 28 -7.06 1.70 17.11
C THR A 28 -8.34 0.89 17.20
N VAL A 29 -8.23 -0.36 17.62
CA VAL A 29 -9.35 -1.28 17.82
C VAL A 29 -9.20 -1.98 19.16
N GLN A 30 -10.31 -2.45 19.75
CA GLN A 30 -10.25 -3.25 20.96
C GLN A 30 -9.87 -4.72 20.64
N PRO A 31 -9.30 -5.47 21.61
CA PRO A 31 -9.07 -6.90 21.45
C PRO A 31 -10.35 -7.64 21.03
N GLY A 32 -10.21 -8.60 20.12
CA GLY A 32 -11.31 -9.35 19.53
C GLY A 32 -12.03 -8.65 18.37
N GLN A 33 -11.83 -7.35 18.17
CA GLN A 33 -12.47 -6.63 17.07
C GLN A 33 -11.74 -6.84 15.74
N ARG A 34 -12.42 -6.45 14.66
CA ARG A 34 -11.88 -6.43 13.30
C ARG A 34 -11.12 -5.13 13.07
N LEU A 35 -9.92 -5.23 12.51
CA LEU A 35 -9.16 -4.11 11.95
C LEU A 35 -9.51 -3.94 10.48
N THR A 36 -9.68 -2.70 10.03
CA THR A 36 -9.79 -2.35 8.62
C THR A 36 -8.86 -1.17 8.34
N ILE A 37 -7.90 -1.35 7.44
CA ILE A 37 -7.02 -0.29 6.96
C ILE A 37 -7.21 -0.16 5.45
N THR A 38 -7.50 1.04 4.98
CA THR A 38 -7.61 1.35 3.56
C THR A 38 -6.35 2.03 3.06
N CYS A 39 -5.95 1.71 1.83
CA CYS A 39 -4.86 2.33 1.12
C CYS A 39 -5.36 2.79 -0.26
N GLN A 40 -5.38 4.10 -0.50
CA GLN A 40 -5.73 4.66 -1.79
C GLN A 40 -4.47 4.85 -2.64
N VAL A 41 -4.51 4.39 -3.89
CA VAL A 41 -3.35 4.42 -4.79
C VAL A 41 -3.60 5.30 -6.03
N SER A 42 -2.54 5.87 -6.60
CA SER A 42 -2.62 6.64 -7.85
C SER A 42 -2.61 5.78 -9.12
N TYR A 43 -2.03 4.57 -9.04
CA TYR A 43 -1.85 3.66 -10.18
C TYR A 43 -3.06 2.77 -10.45
N ASP A 44 -2.99 2.02 -11.56
CA ASP A 44 -3.97 1.02 -11.93
C ASP A 44 -3.72 -0.30 -11.16
N LEU A 45 -4.73 -0.75 -10.39
CA LEU A 45 -4.64 -1.95 -9.54
C LEU A 45 -4.66 -3.28 -10.32
N GLY A 46 -4.93 -3.26 -11.63
CA GLY A 46 -4.79 -4.45 -12.49
C GLY A 46 -3.39 -4.61 -13.06
N SER A 47 -2.58 -3.54 -13.04
CA SER A 47 -1.25 -3.52 -13.65
C SER A 47 -0.13 -3.88 -12.68
N TYR A 48 -0.37 -3.80 -11.37
CA TYR A 48 0.65 -4.03 -10.34
C TYR A 48 0.06 -4.69 -9.10
N TYR A 49 0.82 -5.62 -8.51
CA TYR A 49 0.52 -6.13 -7.18
C TYR A 49 0.70 -5.02 -6.13
N THR A 50 -0.21 -5.02 -5.16
CA THR A 50 -0.11 -4.19 -3.97
C THR A 50 -0.06 -5.10 -2.75
N ALA A 51 1.00 -4.97 -1.98
CA ALA A 51 1.29 -5.72 -0.79
C ALA A 51 0.90 -4.97 0.48
N TRP A 52 0.60 -5.76 1.52
CA TRP A 52 0.55 -5.29 2.90
C TRP A 52 1.70 -5.91 3.68
N ILE A 53 2.40 -5.07 4.44
CA ILE A 53 3.54 -5.44 5.28
C ILE A 53 3.26 -4.92 6.69
N ARG A 54 3.59 -5.68 7.72
CA ARG A 54 3.55 -5.20 9.10
C ARG A 54 4.92 -5.21 9.76
N GLN A 55 5.13 -4.30 10.69
CA GLN A 55 6.31 -4.25 11.54
C GLN A 55 5.90 -4.22 13.02
N PRO A 56 5.91 -5.37 13.70
CA PRO A 56 5.72 -5.40 15.15
C PRO A 56 6.87 -4.67 15.86
N ALA A 57 6.58 -4.10 17.04
CA ALA A 57 7.59 -3.39 17.83
C ALA A 57 8.81 -4.29 18.12
N GLY A 58 10.02 -3.80 17.85
CA GLY A 58 11.26 -4.53 18.05
C GLY A 58 11.52 -5.67 17.06
N LYS A 59 10.71 -5.81 15.99
CA LYS A 59 10.88 -6.83 14.95
C LYS A 59 11.13 -6.20 13.57
N GLY A 60 11.62 -7.02 12.64
CA GLY A 60 11.75 -6.66 11.23
C GLY A 60 10.41 -6.59 10.50
N LEU A 61 10.45 -6.18 9.24
CA LEU A 61 9.29 -6.19 8.34
C LEU A 61 8.81 -7.64 8.12
N GLU A 62 7.50 -7.84 8.21
CA GLU A 62 6.82 -9.10 7.96
C GLU A 62 5.77 -8.89 6.87
N TRP A 63 5.99 -9.50 5.70
CA TRP A 63 5.03 -9.49 4.61
C TRP A 63 3.76 -10.27 5.00
N ILE A 64 2.59 -9.68 4.76
CA ILE A 64 1.28 -10.29 5.05
C ILE A 64 0.76 -11.02 3.81
N GLY A 65 0.75 -10.31 2.68
CA GLY A 65 0.15 -10.75 1.44
C GLY A 65 0.16 -9.66 0.38
N GLU A 66 -0.21 -10.03 -0.83
CA GLU A 66 -0.35 -9.10 -1.95
C GLU A 66 -1.42 -9.58 -2.93
N SER A 67 -1.97 -8.63 -3.70
CA SER A 67 -2.96 -8.94 -4.73
C SER A 67 -3.05 -7.84 -5.79
N CYS A 68 -3.61 -8.18 -6.94
CA CYS A 68 -4.01 -7.29 -8.01
C CYS A 68 -5.40 -7.66 -8.54
N VAL A 69 -6.03 -6.74 -9.27
CA VAL A 69 -7.36 -6.96 -9.86
C VAL A 69 -7.27 -8.08 -10.90
N GLY A 70 -8.10 -9.11 -10.73
CA GLY A 70 -8.10 -10.29 -11.60
C GLY A 70 -7.03 -11.34 -11.26
N CYS A 71 -6.25 -11.12 -10.21
CA CYS A 71 -5.18 -12.01 -9.77
C CYS A 71 -5.59 -12.83 -8.55
N THR A 72 -4.94 -13.97 -8.34
CA THR A 72 -5.08 -14.71 -7.08
C THR A 72 -4.22 -14.03 -6.01
N ALA A 73 -4.84 -13.68 -4.88
CA ALA A 73 -4.13 -13.11 -3.74
C ALA A 73 -3.17 -14.14 -3.12
N SER A 74 -1.97 -13.70 -2.78
CA SER A 74 -0.95 -14.50 -2.08
C SER A 74 -0.81 -14.01 -0.65
N TYR A 75 -0.54 -14.92 0.28
CA TYR A 75 -0.42 -14.62 1.71
C TYR A 75 0.73 -15.38 2.34
N LYS A 76 1.29 -14.83 3.42
CA LYS A 76 2.20 -15.56 4.29
C LYS A 76 1.41 -16.64 5.01
N ASP A 77 1.91 -17.88 4.99
CA ASP A 77 1.20 -19.02 5.57
C ASP A 77 0.78 -18.84 7.03
N SER A 78 1.62 -18.19 7.84
CA SER A 78 1.33 -17.92 9.25
C SER A 78 0.24 -16.85 9.47
N LEU A 79 -0.11 -16.09 8.43
CA LEU A 79 -1.00 -14.92 8.50
C LEU A 79 -2.27 -15.03 7.65
N LYS A 80 -2.35 -16.01 6.72
CA LYS A 80 -3.46 -16.17 5.77
C LYS A 80 -4.85 -16.37 6.40
N ASN A 81 -4.92 -16.86 7.64
CA ASN A 81 -6.18 -17.02 8.37
C ASN A 81 -6.53 -15.79 9.24
N LYS A 82 -5.59 -14.85 9.38
CA LYS A 82 -5.73 -13.67 10.22
C LYS A 82 -6.10 -12.43 9.41
N PHE A 83 -5.53 -12.31 8.21
CA PHE A 83 -5.69 -11.14 7.36
C PHE A 83 -6.28 -11.51 6.00
N SER A 84 -7.07 -10.60 5.44
CA SER A 84 -7.53 -10.63 4.05
C SER A 84 -7.25 -9.29 3.36
N ILE A 85 -7.05 -9.34 2.04
CA ILE A 85 -6.77 -8.19 1.18
C ILE A 85 -7.88 -8.10 0.13
N ASP A 86 -8.57 -6.97 0.09
CA ASP A 86 -9.65 -6.67 -0.85
C ASP A 86 -9.27 -5.47 -1.72
N LEU A 87 -9.61 -5.51 -3.01
CA LEU A 87 -9.30 -4.45 -3.96
C LEU A 87 -10.58 -3.91 -4.61
N ASP A 88 -10.68 -2.59 -4.68
CA ASP A 88 -11.70 -1.88 -5.43
C ASP A 88 -11.02 -1.02 -6.50
N SER A 89 -11.13 -1.47 -7.76
CA SER A 89 -10.54 -0.77 -8.91
C SER A 89 -11.21 0.56 -9.20
N SER A 90 -12.49 0.73 -8.85
CA SER A 90 -13.25 1.96 -9.13
C SER A 90 -12.78 3.12 -8.26
N SER A 91 -12.52 2.84 -6.98
CA SER A 91 -12.02 3.83 -6.02
C SER A 91 -10.49 3.83 -5.89
N LYS A 92 -9.80 2.89 -6.55
CA LYS A 92 -8.36 2.62 -6.41
C LYS A 92 -7.95 2.38 -4.96
N THR A 93 -8.74 1.55 -4.27
CA THR A 93 -8.54 1.25 -2.84
C THR A 93 -8.09 -0.20 -2.65
N VAL A 94 -7.07 -0.39 -1.84
CA VAL A 94 -6.61 -1.70 -1.34
C VAL A 94 -6.86 -1.74 0.16
N THR A 95 -7.68 -2.69 0.62
CA THR A 95 -8.12 -2.80 2.00
C THR A 95 -7.49 -4.01 2.66
N LEU A 96 -6.81 -3.81 3.79
CA LEU A 96 -6.41 -4.89 4.69
C LEU A 96 -7.47 -5.06 5.78
N THR A 97 -7.98 -6.27 5.92
CA THR A 97 -8.88 -6.64 7.02
C THR A 97 -8.20 -7.64 7.93
N GLY A 98 -8.07 -7.33 9.22
CA GLY A 98 -7.57 -8.25 10.25
C GLY A 98 -8.71 -8.76 11.14
N GLN A 99 -8.81 -10.07 11.35
CA GLN A 99 -9.87 -10.68 12.16
C GLN A 99 -9.39 -10.97 13.59
N ASN A 100 -10.29 -10.83 14.57
CA ASN A 100 -10.04 -11.17 15.97
C ASN A 100 -8.71 -10.59 16.50
N MET A 101 -8.50 -9.29 16.35
CA MET A 101 -7.22 -8.64 16.64
C MET A 101 -6.83 -8.79 18.10
N GLN A 102 -5.56 -9.07 18.37
CA GLN A 102 -5.03 -9.20 19.73
C GLN A 102 -3.89 -8.20 19.96
N PRO A 103 -3.49 -7.93 21.21
CA PRO A 103 -2.38 -7.02 21.50
C PRO A 103 -1.09 -7.36 20.75
N GLU A 104 -0.82 -8.65 20.49
CA GLU A 104 0.38 -9.13 19.78
C GLU A 104 0.38 -8.78 18.29
N ASP A 105 -0.78 -8.43 17.73
CA ASP A 105 -0.93 -7.97 16.34
C ASP A 105 -0.67 -6.46 16.18
N THR A 106 -0.34 -5.76 17.27
CA THR A 106 0.03 -4.34 17.23
C THR A 106 1.33 -4.18 16.44
N ALA A 107 1.26 -3.41 15.36
CA ALA A 107 2.37 -3.19 14.45
C ALA A 107 2.15 -1.88 13.68
N VAL A 108 3.21 -1.39 13.05
CA VAL A 108 3.05 -0.43 11.95
C VAL A 108 2.70 -1.21 10.70
N TYR A 109 1.63 -0.81 10.01
CA TYR A 109 1.18 -1.45 8.78
C TYR A 109 1.50 -0.54 7.60
N TYR A 110 2.09 -1.13 6.55
CA TYR A 110 2.50 -0.44 5.34
C TYR A 110 1.79 -1.05 4.13
N CYS A 111 1.12 -0.19 3.38
CA CYS A 111 0.72 -0.47 2.02
C CYS A 111 1.90 -0.20 1.08
N ALA A 112 2.27 -1.17 0.26
CA ALA A 112 3.43 -1.07 -0.62
C ALA A 112 3.07 -1.62 -2.00
N ARG A 113 3.45 -0.92 -3.06
CA ARG A 113 3.42 -1.46 -4.42
C ARG A 113 4.62 -2.38 -4.62
N GLU A 114 4.46 -3.47 -5.35
CA GLU A 114 5.58 -4.31 -5.77
C GLU A 114 6.67 -3.45 -6.49
N PRO A 115 7.96 -3.56 -6.08
CA PRO A 115 9.04 -2.86 -6.76
C PRO A 115 9.27 -3.41 -8.18
N GLN A 116 9.78 -2.56 -9.06
CA GLN A 116 10.22 -2.92 -10.42
C GLN A 116 11.71 -3.28 -10.44
#